data_AF-A0A0A1MCN3-F1
#
_entry.id   AF-A0A0A1MCN3-F1
#
_cell.length_a   1.000
_cell.length_b   1.000
_cell.length_c   1.000
_cell.angle_alpha   90.00
_cell.angle_beta   90.00
_cell.angle_gamma   90.00
#
_symmetry.space_group_name_H-M   'P 1'
#
loop_
_entity.id
_entity.type
_entity.pdbx_description
1 polymer ?
#
loop_
_entity_poly.entity_id
_entity_poly.type
_entity_poly.pdbx_seq_one_letter_code
_entity_poly.pdbx_strand_id
1 'polypeptide(L)'
;MATIHKGETKFYVGEDIKDPEAEITFVQSGSNRLVIDHTYVAKELRSQGIAQQLLEQVVLYARENDKYIIPLCPFAKKQMQKNEAYHDVLQKQFI
;
A
#
# COMPACT_ATOMS: atom_id res chain seq x y z
N MET A 1 -11.52 8.38 -12.43
CA MET A 1 -10.43 8.22 -11.45
C MET A 1 -11.08 7.71 -10.18
N ALA A 2 -10.56 6.62 -9.60
CA ALA A 2 -11.10 6.13 -8.33
C ALA A 2 -10.66 7.08 -7.21
N THR A 3 -11.59 7.51 -6.36
CA THR A 3 -11.27 8.35 -5.20
C THR A 3 -10.64 7.46 -4.13
N ILE A 4 -9.39 7.75 -3.75
CA ILE A 4 -8.71 7.06 -2.66
C ILE A 4 -8.89 7.86 -1.38
N HIS A 5 -9.41 7.20 -0.36
CA HIS A 5 -9.61 7.72 0.98
C HIS A 5 -8.50 7.23 1.90
N LYS A 6 -8.03 8.11 2.80
CA LYS A 6 -7.04 7.79 3.83
C LYS A 6 -7.73 7.51 5.17
N GLY A 7 -7.53 6.33 5.71
CA GLY A 7 -7.82 5.98 7.10
C GLY A 7 -6.57 6.05 7.98
N GLU A 8 -6.70 5.68 9.25
CA GLU A 8 -5.57 5.70 10.22
C GLU A 8 -4.46 4.70 9.87
N THR A 9 -4.85 3.50 9.45
CA THR A 9 -3.94 2.38 9.14
C THR A 9 -4.23 1.73 7.79
N LYS A 10 -4.96 2.44 6.90
CA LYS A 10 -5.30 1.93 5.58
C LYS A 10 -5.60 3.03 4.58
N PHE A 11 -5.42 2.73 3.30
CA PHE A 11 -6.02 3.48 2.20
C PHE A 11 -7.07 2.61 1.53
N TYR A 12 -8.17 3.21 1.10
CA TYR A 12 -9.27 2.47 0.51
C TYR A 12 -9.98 3.24 -0.60
N VAL A 13 -10.72 2.51 -1.43
CA VAL A 13 -11.63 3.00 -2.46
C VAL A 13 -12.99 2.38 -2.17
N GLY A 14 -14.03 3.20 -2.25
CA GLY A 14 -15.41 2.82 -1.97
C GLY A 14 -16.08 3.86 -1.07
N GLU A 15 -17.41 3.81 -1.02
CA GLU A 15 -18.20 4.75 -0.22
C GLU A 15 -18.12 4.46 1.29
N ASP A 16 -17.85 3.20 1.67
CA ASP A 16 -17.82 2.75 3.06
C ASP A 16 -16.42 2.26 3.47
N ILE A 17 -15.94 2.72 4.63
CA ILE A 17 -14.63 2.32 5.16
C ILE A 17 -14.62 0.90 5.74
N LYS A 18 -15.78 0.38 6.17
CA LYS A 18 -15.91 -0.98 6.72
C LYS A 18 -16.05 -2.02 5.61
N ASP A 19 -16.66 -1.66 4.49
CA ASP A 19 -16.79 -2.50 3.29
C ASP A 19 -16.25 -1.81 2.04
N PRO A 20 -14.92 -1.58 1.96
CA PRO A 20 -14.33 -0.93 0.81
C PRO A 20 -14.24 -1.87 -0.38
N GLU A 21 -14.48 -1.35 -1.58
CA GLU A 21 -14.30 -2.09 -2.84
C GLU A 21 -12.82 -2.41 -3.09
N ALA A 22 -11.90 -1.60 -2.57
CA ALA A 22 -10.48 -1.91 -2.55
C ALA A 22 -9.82 -1.28 -1.34
N GLU A 23 -8.85 -1.97 -0.74
CA GLU A 23 -8.09 -1.44 0.37
C GLU A 23 -6.65 -1.96 0.42
N ILE A 24 -5.79 -1.18 1.05
CA ILE A 24 -4.45 -1.58 1.46
C ILE A 24 -4.28 -1.19 2.92
N THR A 25 -3.90 -2.14 3.76
CA THR A 25 -3.65 -1.89 5.18
C THR A 25 -2.16 -1.82 5.44
N PHE A 26 -1.80 -1.01 6.42
CA PHE A 26 -0.44 -0.91 6.90
C PHE A 26 -0.40 -0.67 8.40
N VAL A 27 0.61 -1.24 9.05
CA VAL A 27 0.85 -1.08 10.48
C VAL A 27 2.14 -0.32 10.69
N GLN A 28 2.12 0.68 11.56
CA GLN A 28 3.35 1.38 11.96
C GLN A 28 4.13 0.48 12.93
N SER A 29 5.39 0.18 12.60
CA SER A 29 6.26 -0.69 13.40
C SER A 29 7.53 0.05 13.79
N GLY A 30 7.69 0.29 15.09
CA GLY A 30 8.76 1.14 15.61
C GLY A 30 8.67 2.57 15.10
N SER A 31 9.80 3.29 15.11
CA SER A 31 9.81 4.72 14.80
C SER A 31 9.87 5.02 13.30
N ASN A 32 10.32 4.09 12.46
CA ASN A 32 10.64 4.36 11.05
C ASN A 32 10.19 3.28 10.07
N ARG A 33 9.19 2.45 10.41
CA ARG A 33 8.74 1.36 9.52
C ARG A 33 7.22 1.31 9.37
N LEU A 34 6.78 0.94 8.16
CA LEU A 34 5.41 0.69 7.78
C LEU A 34 5.33 -0.72 7.22
N VAL A 35 4.51 -1.57 7.84
CA VAL A 35 4.33 -2.96 7.43
C VAL A 35 3.06 -3.06 6.62
N ILE A 36 3.16 -3.37 5.33
CA ILE A 36 1.99 -3.62 4.48
C ILE A 36 1.61 -5.09 4.63
N ASP A 37 0.52 -5.37 5.34
CA ASP A 37 0.08 -6.72 5.67
C ASP A 37 -1.03 -7.23 4.76
N HIS A 38 -1.95 -6.36 4.33
CA HIS A 38 -3.09 -6.74 3.51
C HIS A 38 -3.28 -5.82 2.30
N THR A 39 -3.74 -6.39 1.20
CA THR A 39 -4.19 -5.66 0.02
C THR A 39 -5.34 -6.43 -0.61
N TYR A 40 -6.48 -5.76 -0.75
CA TYR A 40 -7.69 -6.32 -1.33
C TYR A 40 -8.21 -5.42 -2.45
N VAL A 41 -8.70 -6.04 -3.52
CA VAL A 41 -9.42 -5.36 -4.59
C VAL A 41 -10.55 -6.27 -5.06
N ALA A 42 -11.77 -5.75 -5.00
CA ALA A 42 -12.98 -6.38 -5.50
C ALA A 42 -12.78 -6.78 -6.97
N LYS A 43 -13.37 -7.91 -7.34
CA LYS A 43 -13.16 -8.52 -8.66
C LYS A 43 -13.50 -7.56 -9.81
N GLU A 44 -14.49 -6.72 -9.61
CA GLU A 44 -14.99 -5.72 -10.58
C GLU A 44 -13.98 -4.59 -10.82
N LEU A 45 -13.16 -4.28 -9.82
CA LEU A 45 -12.10 -3.26 -9.87
C LEU A 45 -10.71 -3.81 -10.26
N ARG A 46 -10.59 -5.13 -10.45
CA ARG A 46 -9.33 -5.74 -10.89
C ARG A 46 -9.00 -5.32 -12.32
N SER A 47 -7.70 -5.38 -12.65
CA SER A 47 -7.14 -4.94 -13.94
C SER A 47 -7.28 -3.44 -14.25
N GLN A 48 -7.83 -2.64 -13.33
CA GLN A 48 -7.89 -1.17 -13.46
C GLN A 48 -6.72 -0.47 -12.75
N GLY A 49 -5.74 -1.23 -12.24
CA GLY A 49 -4.57 -0.68 -11.56
C GLY A 49 -4.84 -0.11 -10.16
N ILE A 50 -6.02 -0.35 -9.57
CA ILE A 50 -6.39 0.19 -8.24
C ILE A 50 -5.41 -0.25 -7.14
N ALA A 51 -5.01 -1.53 -7.14
CA ALA A 51 -4.06 -2.05 -6.15
C ALA A 51 -2.70 -1.33 -6.21
N GLN A 52 -2.27 -0.94 -7.41
CA GLN A 52 -1.03 -0.20 -7.59
C GLN A 52 -1.18 1.24 -7.11
N GLN A 53 -2.28 1.91 -7.44
CA GLN A 53 -2.54 3.27 -6.96
C GLN A 53 -2.61 3.32 -5.42
N LEU A 54 -3.24 2.33 -4.78
CA LEU A 54 -3.25 2.19 -3.33
C LEU A 54 -1.85 2.00 -2.75
N LEU A 55 -1.03 1.13 -3.35
CA LEU A 55 0.36 0.94 -2.95
C LEU A 55 1.17 2.24 -3.08
N GLU A 56 0.98 2.99 -4.17
CA GLU A 56 1.64 4.29 -4.38
C GLU A 56 1.28 5.29 -3.28
N GLN A 57 0.04 5.32 -2.80
CA GLN A 57 -0.33 6.17 -1.66
C GLN A 57 0.41 5.78 -0.37
N VAL A 58 0.59 4.49 -0.11
CA VAL A 58 1.38 4.03 1.04
C VAL A 58 2.85 4.40 0.88
N VAL A 59 3.41 4.26 -0.32
CA VAL A 59 4.78 4.67 -0.65
C VAL A 59 4.99 6.17 -0.44
N LEU A 60 4.08 7.00 -0.95
CA LEU A 60 4.13 8.45 -0.75
C LEU A 60 4.06 8.79 0.73
N TYR A 61 3.12 8.20 1.47
CA TYR A 61 3.02 8.39 2.91
C TYR A 61 4.31 7.97 3.64
N ALA A 62 4.95 6.88 3.22
CA ALA A 62 6.23 6.45 3.78
C ALA A 62 7.34 7.48 3.50
N ARG A 63 7.46 7.97 2.26
CA ARG A 63 8.43 8.99 1.85
C ARG A 63 8.27 10.28 2.64
N GLU A 64 7.05 10.79 2.72
CA GLU A 64 6.74 12.05 3.41
C GLU A 64 7.02 11.99 4.93
N ASN A 65 7.10 10.79 5.50
CA ASN A 65 7.32 10.57 6.92
C ASN A 65 8.71 9.96 7.21
N ASP A 66 9.61 9.88 6.22
CA ASP A 66 10.92 9.24 6.33
C ASP A 66 10.87 7.81 6.89
N LYS A 67 9.87 7.03 6.44
CA LYS A 67 9.63 5.64 6.86
C LYS A 67 10.01 4.65 5.76
N TYR A 68 10.48 3.48 6.19
CA TYR A 68 10.70 2.32 5.33
C TYR A 68 9.48 1.42 5.28
N ILE A 69 9.28 0.71 4.17
CA ILE A 69 8.18 -0.22 3.97
C ILE A 69 8.68 -1.67 4.07
N ILE A 70 7.94 -2.46 4.84
CA ILE A 70 8.05 -3.91 4.95
C ILE A 70 6.83 -4.53 4.24
N PRO A 71 6.98 -5.03 3.00
CA PRO A 71 5.85 -5.60 2.27
C PRO A 71 5.66 -7.07 2.64
N LEU A 72 4.83 -7.35 3.66
CA LEU A 72 4.47 -8.72 4.02
C LEU A 72 3.39 -9.29 3.09
N CYS A 73 2.49 -8.45 2.58
CA CYS A 73 1.53 -8.85 1.57
C CYS A 73 2.26 -9.32 0.29
N PRO A 74 1.97 -10.52 -0.24
CA PRO A 74 2.63 -11.04 -1.44
C PRO A 74 2.49 -10.12 -2.67
N PHE A 75 1.33 -9.44 -2.80
CA PHE A 75 1.10 -8.47 -3.86
C PHE A 75 2.05 -7.28 -3.75
N ALA A 76 2.07 -6.62 -2.58
CA ALA A 76 2.94 -5.48 -2.33
C ALA A 76 4.42 -5.87 -2.52
N LYS A 77 4.83 -7.02 -2.00
CA LYS A 77 6.19 -7.52 -2.15
C LYS A 77 6.58 -7.66 -3.61
N LYS A 78 5.76 -8.36 -4.40
CA LYS A 78 6.03 -8.58 -5.83
C LYS A 78 6.12 -7.27 -6.60
N GLN A 79 5.25 -6.30 -6.31
CA GLN A 79 5.27 -5.01 -7.01
C GLN A 79 6.45 -4.14 -6.59
N MET A 80 6.75 -4.07 -5.30
CA MET A 80 7.88 -3.31 -4.79
C MET A 80 9.23 -3.88 -5.25
N GLN A 81 9.36 -5.20 -5.32
CA GLN A 81 10.57 -5.85 -5.82
C GLN A 81 10.77 -5.61 -7.32
N LYS A 82 9.69 -5.69 -8.11
CA LYS A 82 9.77 -5.54 -9.57
C LYS A 82 10.05 -4.11 -10.01
N ASN A 83 9.64 -3.10 -9.23
CA ASN A 83 9.74 -1.70 -9.62
C ASN A 83 10.76 -0.96 -8.76
N GLU A 84 11.90 -0.64 -9.38
CA GLU A 84 13.01 0.10 -8.77
C GLU A 84 12.59 1.47 -8.23
N ALA A 85 11.52 2.05 -8.77
CA ALA A 85 10.97 3.32 -8.28
C ALA A 85 10.45 3.25 -6.84
N TYR A 86 10.34 2.07 -6.22
CA TYR A 86 9.95 1.90 -4.83
C TYR A 86 11.12 1.54 -3.90
N HIS A 87 12.33 1.34 -4.44
CA HIS A 87 13.49 0.84 -3.69
C HIS A 87 14.06 1.86 -2.70
N ASP A 88 13.70 3.13 -2.82
CA ASP A 88 14.07 4.19 -1.89
C ASP A 88 13.41 4.01 -0.51
N VAL A 89 12.16 3.54 -0.48
CA VAL A 89 11.43 3.23 0.76
C VAL A 89 11.39 1.74 1.07
N LEU A 90 11.69 0.85 0.12
CA LEU A 90 11.70 -0.58 0.37
C LEU A 90 12.82 -0.94 1.35
N GLN A 91 12.50 -1.69 2.40
CA GLN A 91 13.52 -2.16 3.33
C GLN A 91 14.52 -3.08 2.58
N LYS A 92 15.82 -2.77 2.71
CA LYS A 92 16.94 -3.41 1.97
C LYS A 92 16.96 -4.95 1.97
N GLN A 93 16.38 -5.59 2.98
CA GLN A 93 16.28 -7.06 3.04
C GLN A 93 15.33 -7.66 1.98
N PHE A 94 14.53 -6.83 1.31
CA PHE A 94 13.57 -7.22 0.29
C PHE A 94 13.96 -6.73 -1.12
N ILE A 95 15.10 -6.05 -1.27
CA ILE A 95 15.66 -5.67 -2.58
C ILE A 95 16.29 -6.89 -3.23
#